data_AF-A0A2V5MZK6-F1
#
_entry.id   AF-A0A2V5MZK6-F1
#
_cell.length_a   1.000
_cell.length_b   1.000
_cell.length_c   1.000
_cell.angle_alpha   90.00
_cell.angle_beta   90.00
_cell.angle_gamma   90.00
#
_symmetry.space_group_name_H-M   'P 1'
#
loop_
_entity.id
_entity.type
_entity.pdbx_description
1 polymer ?
#
loop_
_entity_poly.entity_id
_entity_poly.type
_entity_poly.pdbx_seq_one_letter_code
_entity_poly.pdbx_strand_id
1 'polypeptide(L)' 'MESTGTVTEYTPDSSLVLDSGSGEPVHFIFGRNVTYVGADGQPVQASGLRKNLRVRVHYLVVGGDKVIDKVTLTE' A
#
# COMPACT_ATOMS: atom_id res chain seq x y z
N MET A 1 3.95 2.94 -10.82
CA MET A 1 4.90 3.71 -9.96
C MET A 1 4.96 3.01 -8.61
N GLU A 2 5.99 3.28 -7.81
CA GLU A 2 6.17 2.58 -6.53
C GLU A 2 6.46 3.55 -5.38
N SER A 3 6.02 3.19 -4.18
CA SER A 3 6.29 3.92 -2.94
C SER A 3 6.48 2.93 -1.81
N THR A 4 7.43 3.20 -0.92
CA THR A 4 7.71 2.39 0.26
C THR A 4 7.54 3.25 1.50
N GLY A 5 6.87 2.72 2.51
CA GLY A 5 6.60 3.48 3.73
C GLY A 5 5.98 2.63 4.82
N THR A 6 5.79 3.26 5.97
CA THR A 6 5.09 2.68 7.12
C THR A 6 3.61 3.05 7.06
N VAL A 7 2.74 2.07 7.22
CA VAL A 7 1.28 2.28 7.25
C VAL A 7 0.90 3.08 8.49
N THR A 8 0.39 4.29 8.31
CA THR A 8 -0.09 5.16 9.40
C THR A 8 -1.60 5.07 9.58
N GLU A 9 -2.33 4.90 8.48
CA GLU A 9 -3.78 4.68 8.43
C GLU A 9 -4.12 3.63 7.39
N TYR A 10 -5.12 2.80 7.69
CA TYR A 10 -5.59 1.75 6.80
C TYR A 10 -7.09 1.56 6.96
N THR A 11 -7.81 1.74 5.86
CA THR A 11 -9.22 1.36 5.73
C THR A 11 -9.32 0.28 4.66
N PRO A 12 -9.66 -0.97 5.03
CA PRO A 12 -9.76 -2.09 4.09
C PRO A 12 -10.60 -1.73 2.86
N ASP A 13 -10.13 -2.14 1.68
CA ASP A 13 -10.77 -1.96 0.37
C ASP A 13 -11.06 -0.49 -0.02
N SER A 14 -10.57 0.48 0.75
CA SER A 14 -10.83 1.91 0.54
C SER A 14 -9.54 2.71 0.41
N SER A 15 -8.76 2.83 1.48
CA SER A 15 -7.61 3.74 1.51
C SER A 15 -6.44 3.25 2.36
N LEU A 16 -5.27 3.76 2.02
CA LEU A 16 -4.02 3.52 2.72
C LEU A 16 -3.22 4.82 2.80
N VAL A 17 -2.70 5.14 3.98
CA VAL A 17 -1.79 6.26 4.17
C VAL A 17 -0.43 5.72 4.56
N LEU A 18 0.60 6.12 3.82
CA LEU A 18 1.98 5.72 4.05
C LEU A 18 2.82 6.92 4.49
N ASP A 19 3.56 6.75 5.57
CA ASP A 19 4.71 7.59 5.88
C ASP A 19 5.94 7.04 5.17
N SER A 20 6.44 7.75 4.15
CA SER A 20 7.65 7.36 3.41
C SER A 20 8.94 7.67 4.17
N GLY A 21 8.86 8.38 5.31
CA GLY A 21 10.00 8.87 6.08
C GLY A 21 10.66 10.12 5.46
N SER A 22 10.06 10.69 4.41
CA SER A 22 10.62 11.80 3.65
C SER A 22 9.53 12.83 3.32
N GLY A 23 9.07 13.57 4.33
CA GLY A 23 8.08 14.64 4.16
C GLY A 23 6.67 14.23 4.57
N GLU A 24 5.68 14.72 3.84
CA GLU A 24 4.26 14.50 4.18
C GLU A 24 3.83 13.05 3.89
N PRO A 25 2.93 12.48 4.72
CA PRO A 25 2.33 11.19 4.43
C PRO A 25 1.62 11.17 3.07
N VAL A 26 1.74 10.06 2.36
CA VAL A 26 1.17 9.88 1.04
C VAL A 26 -0.13 9.10 1.14
N HIS A 27 -1.19 9.68 0.58
CA HIS A 27 -2.52 9.07 0.52
C HIS A 27 -2.70 8.24 -0.75
N PHE A 28 -3.29 7.05 -0.58
CA PHE A 28 -3.61 6.12 -1.65
C PHE A 28 -5.04 5.58 -1.51
N ILE A 29 -5.61 5.17 -2.64
CA ILE A 29 -6.87 4.42 -2.70
C ILE A 29 -6.62 3.03 -3.26
N PHE A 30 -7.39 2.03 -2.79
CA PHE A 30 -7.30 0.69 -3.34
C PHE A 30 -8.04 0.59 -4.67
N GLY A 31 -7.39 -0.01 -5.67
CA GLY A 31 -8.05 -0.40 -6.91
C GLY A 31 -9.00 -1.58 -6.68
N ARG A 32 -9.79 -1.91 -7.71
CA ARG A 32 -10.71 -3.06 -7.64
C ARG A 32 -10.00 -4.41 -7.54
N ASN A 33 -8.82 -4.51 -8.15
CA ASN A 33 -8.02 -5.73 -8.18
C ASN A 33 -6.65 -5.42 -7.57
N VAL A 34 -6.46 -5.77 -6.31
CA VAL A 34 -5.20 -5.56 -5.59
C VAL A 34 -4.54 -6.90 -5.35
N THR A 35 -3.28 -7.02 -5.77
CA THR A 35 -2.47 -8.19 -5.50
C THR A 35 -1.67 -7.99 -4.22
N TYR A 36 -1.81 -8.89 -3.25
CA TYR A 36 -1.03 -8.85 -2.01
C TYR A 36 0.07 -9.89 -2.05
N VAL A 37 1.28 -9.47 -1.74
CA VAL A 37 2.49 -10.29 -1.80
C VAL A 37 3.27 -10.16 -0.49
N GLY A 38 3.78 -11.27 0.03
CA GLY A 38 4.69 -11.32 1.18
C GLY A 38 6.10 -10.82 0.84
N ALA A 39 6.96 -10.72 1.86
CA ALA A 39 8.35 -10.33 1.67
C ALA A 39 9.16 -11.34 0.83
N ASP A 40 8.72 -12.60 0.82
CA ASP A 40 9.25 -13.70 0.03
C ASP A 40 8.76 -13.72 -1.43
N GLY A 41 7.90 -12.77 -1.81
CA GLY A 41 7.31 -12.72 -3.15
C GLY A 41 6.11 -13.64 -3.35
N GLN A 42 5.66 -14.37 -2.32
CA GLN A 42 4.50 -15.26 -2.42
C GLN A 42 3.18 -14.49 -2.23
N PRO A 43 2.08 -14.87 -2.91
CA PRO A 43 0.78 -14.27 -2.68
C PRO A 43 0.29 -14.48 -1.24
N VAL A 44 -0.28 -13.43 -0.64
CA VAL A 44 -0.88 -13.47 0.70
C VAL A 44 -2.30 -12.91 0.69
N GLN A 45 -3.03 -13.10 1.79
CA GLN A 45 -4.35 -12.48 1.95
C GLN A 45 -4.23 -11.01 2.40
N ALA A 46 -5.19 -10.18 1.97
CA ALA A 46 -5.28 -8.76 2.32
C ALA A 46 -5.30 -8.49 3.83
N SER A 47 -5.81 -9.45 4.62
CA SER A 47 -5.86 -9.42 6.09
C SER A 47 -4.48 -9.29 6.75
N GLY A 48 -3.38 -9.46 6.00
CA GLY A 48 -2.03 -9.20 6.49
C GLY A 48 -1.72 -7.72 6.79
N LEU A 49 -2.45 -6.78 6.19
CA LEU A 49 -2.21 -5.34 6.36
C LEU A 49 -2.78 -4.80 7.68
N ARG A 50 -1.96 -4.01 8.36
CA ARG A 50 -2.29 -3.33 9.62
C ARG A 50 -1.39 -2.11 9.79
N LYS A 51 -1.81 -1.20 10.67
CA LYS A 51 -1.02 -0.03 11.07
C LYS A 51 0.37 -0.44 11.60
N ASN A 52 1.36 0.41 11.37
CA ASN A 52 2.77 0.24 11.72
C ASN A 52 3.53 -0.84 10.92
N LEU A 53 2.92 -1.45 9.90
CA LEU A 53 3.67 -2.28 8.96
C LEU A 53 4.45 -1.43 7.97
N ARG A 54 5.65 -1.88 7.63
CA ARG A 54 6.35 -1.37 6.46
C ARG A 54 5.90 -2.15 5.22
N VAL A 55 5.59 -1.41 4.17
CA VAL A 55 5.10 -1.96 2.91
C VAL A 55 5.67 -1.22 1.72
N ARG A 56 5.68 -1.89 0.58
CA ARG A 56 5.92 -1.30 -0.73
C ARG A 56 4.67 -1.45 -1.58
N VAL A 57 4.12 -0.33 -2.03
CA VAL A 57 2.95 -0.29 -2.90
C VAL A 57 3.37 0.02 -4.33
N HIS A 58 2.78 -0.70 -5.27
CA HIS A 58 2.71 -0.28 -6.67
C HIS A 58 1.36 0.39 -6.90
N TYR A 59 1.39 1.50 -7.63
CA TYR A 59 0.22 2.32 -7.89
C TYR A 59 0.28 3.01 -9.26
N LEU A 60 -0.90 3.38 -9.76
CA LEU A 60 -1.08 4.24 -10.93
C LEU A 60 -1.67 5.58 -10.48
N VAL A 61 -1.48 6.62 -11.29
CA VAL A 61 -2.18 7.90 -11.10
C VAL A 61 -3.36 7.95 -12.05
N VAL A 62 -4.58 8.00 -11.52
CA VAL A 62 -5.83 8.03 -12.30
C VAL A 62 -6.67 9.19 -11.81
N GLY A 63 -6.93 10.17 -12.68
CA GLY A 63 -7.71 11.36 -12.30
C GLY A 63 -7.09 12.22 -11.18
N GLY A 64 -5.80 12.03 -10.88
CA GLY A 64 -5.10 12.68 -9.76
C GLY A 64 -4.92 11.78 -8.54
N ASP A 65 -5.69 10.69 -8.44
CA ASP A 65 -5.60 9.75 -7.32
C ASP A 65 -4.51 8.70 -7.52
N LYS A 66 -3.84 8.32 -6.43
CA LYS A 66 -2.86 7.22 -6.43
C LYS A 66 -3.59 5.90 -6.14
N VAL A 67 -3.84 5.13 -7.19
CA VAL A 67 -4.62 3.89 -7.15
C VAL A 67 -3.68 2.69 -7.03
N ILE A 68 -3.76 1.96 -5.92
CA ILE A 68 -2.96 0.76 -5.65
C ILE A 68 -3.51 -0.42 -6.46
N ASP A 69 -2.61 -1.16 -7.11
CA ASP A 69 -2.90 -2.44 -7.77
C ASP A 69 -2.10 -3.61 -7.17
N LYS A 70 -1.06 -3.32 -6.39
CA LYS A 70 -0.25 -4.32 -5.69
C LYS A 70 0.35 -3.77 -4.40
N VAL A 71 0.31 -4.59 -3.36
CA VAL A 71 0.99 -4.34 -2.08
C VAL A 71 1.97 -5.47 -1.80
N THR A 72 3.19 -5.11 -1.45
CA THR A 72 4.22 -6.04 -1.00
C THR A 72 4.52 -5.76 0.47
N LEU A 73 4.29 -6.74 1.34
CA LEU A 73 4.71 -6.66 2.73
C LEU A 73 6.23 -6.70 2.78
N THR A 74 6.84 -5.79 3.56
CA THR A 74 8.28 -5.83 3.82
C THR A 74 8.49 -6.14 5.29
N GLU A 75 9.70 -6.60 5.64
CA GLU A 75 10.11 -6.78 7.04
C GLU A 75 10.05 -5.46 7.84
#